data_AF-A0A5C9ERZ3-F1
#
_entry.id   AF-A0A5C9ERZ3-F1
#
_cell.length_a   1.000
_cell.length_b   1.000
_cell.length_c   1.000
_cell.angle_alpha   90.00
_cell.angle_beta   90.00
_cell.angle_gamma   90.00
#
_symmetry.space_group_name_H-M   'P 1'
#
loop_
_entity.id
_entity.type
_entity.pdbx_description
1 polymer ?
#
loop_
_entity_poly.entity_id
_entity_poly.type
_entity_poly.pdbx_seq_one_letter_code
_entity_poly.pdbx_strand_id
1 'polypeptide(L)'
;MKTAIKNVLKGFGGFGAYLVITIIIPAIVFTAIKNIEFQGIPIGLSQYQYERIVYWLTAFGLLVSGFAFLNYSSPKQSIRKGVFALVQILVNCLYIWSYKFSGGTDVQLTIFQPFSSYYEILQTGTIGSEDFFKAIVNIFLEDFLMLYMGIYFLTISIKIYDLIDFTLNREKIRAERMK
;
A
#
# COMPACT_ATOMS: atom_id res chain seq x y z
N MET A 1 22.63 30.01 -4.82
CA MET A 1 21.25 29.64 -4.42
C MET A 1 21.31 28.87 -3.09
N LYS A 2 20.75 29.44 -2.01
CA LYS A 2 20.96 29.04 -0.61
C LYS A 2 20.69 27.54 -0.40
N THR A 3 21.60 26.81 0.26
CA THR A 3 21.52 25.36 0.56
C THR A 3 20.15 24.89 1.07
N ALA A 4 19.43 25.75 1.78
CA ALA A 4 18.05 25.53 2.20
C ALA A 4 17.07 25.28 1.04
N ILE A 5 17.11 26.09 -0.02
CA ILE A 5 16.22 25.98 -1.19
C ILE A 5 16.44 24.64 -1.88
N LYS A 6 17.71 24.22 -2.04
CA LYS A 6 18.06 22.92 -2.62
C LYS A 6 17.48 21.75 -1.81
N ASN A 7 17.47 21.87 -0.48
CA ASN A 7 16.90 20.83 0.37
C ASN A 7 15.37 20.80 0.31
N VAL A 8 14.72 21.96 0.29
CA VAL A 8 13.26 22.06 0.11
C VAL A 8 12.82 21.44 -1.22
N LEU A 9 13.54 21.73 -2.31
CA LEU A 9 13.26 21.13 -3.63
C LEU A 9 13.41 19.59 -3.62
N LYS A 10 14.41 19.07 -2.91
CA LYS A 10 14.52 17.61 -2.69
C LYS A 10 13.36 17.05 -1.87
N GLY A 11 12.89 17.81 -0.88
CA GLY A 11 11.68 17.51 -0.12
C GLY A 11 10.48 17.35 -1.05
N PHE A 12 10.23 18.32 -1.93
CA PHE A 12 9.14 18.24 -2.91
C PHE A 12 9.31 17.08 -3.90
N GLY A 13 10.53 16.81 -4.36
CA GLY A 13 10.80 15.62 -5.18
C GLY A 13 10.47 14.31 -4.46
N GLY A 14 10.85 14.20 -3.18
CA GLY A 14 10.49 13.05 -2.34
C GLY A 14 8.99 12.93 -2.11
N PHE A 15 8.32 14.03 -1.79
CA PHE A 15 6.87 14.09 -1.64
C PHE A 15 6.14 13.62 -2.91
N GLY A 16 6.51 14.15 -4.08
CA GLY A 16 5.91 13.80 -5.36
C GLY A 16 6.12 12.33 -5.72
N ALA A 17 7.34 11.80 -5.53
CA ALA A 17 7.61 10.39 -5.78
C ALA A 17 6.73 9.48 -4.91
N TYR A 18 6.59 9.80 -3.61
CA TYR A 18 5.75 9.02 -2.71
C TYR A 18 4.26 9.17 -2.98
N LEU A 19 3.78 10.35 -3.40
CA LEU A 19 2.40 10.51 -3.89
C LEU A 19 2.10 9.57 -5.04
N VAL A 20 3.01 9.48 -6.02
CA VAL A 20 2.83 8.60 -7.17
C VAL A 20 2.76 7.14 -6.72
N ILE A 21 3.71 6.71 -5.89
CA ILE A 21 3.85 5.30 -5.50
C ILE A 21 2.75 4.86 -4.51
N THR A 22 2.34 5.73 -3.59
CA THR A 22 1.41 5.37 -2.49
C THR A 22 -0.04 5.76 -2.76
N ILE A 23 -0.32 6.66 -3.71
CA ILE A 23 -1.69 7.05 -4.02
C ILE A 23 -2.01 6.75 -5.48
N ILE A 24 -1.27 7.35 -6.42
CA ILE A 24 -1.66 7.32 -7.84
C ILE A 24 -1.63 5.90 -8.40
N ILE A 25 -0.51 5.18 -8.24
CA ILE A 25 -0.36 3.82 -8.75
C ILE A 25 -1.42 2.89 -8.14
N PRO A 26 -1.57 2.80 -6.79
CA PRO A 26 -2.59 1.94 -6.22
C PRO A 26 -4.02 2.34 -6.59
N ALA A 27 -4.34 3.63 -6.68
CA ALA A 27 -5.68 4.08 -7.09
C ALA A 27 -6.01 3.63 -8.52
N ILE A 28 -5.04 3.69 -9.45
CA ILE A 28 -5.18 3.15 -10.81
C ILE A 28 -5.42 1.63 -10.75
N VAL A 29 -4.63 0.90 -9.96
CA VAL A 29 -4.77 -0.56 -9.81
C VAL A 29 -6.15 -0.94 -9.27
N PHE A 30 -6.62 -0.31 -8.20
CA PHE A 30 -7.94 -0.61 -7.65
C PHE A 30 -9.09 -0.19 -8.57
N THR A 31 -8.91 0.88 -9.33
CA THR A 31 -9.88 1.28 -10.36
C THR A 31 -9.93 0.26 -11.49
N ALA A 32 -8.78 -0.27 -11.92
CA ALA A 32 -8.72 -1.34 -12.89
C ALA A 32 -9.44 -2.59 -12.35
N ILE A 33 -9.15 -3.01 -11.10
CA ILE A 33 -9.79 -4.16 -10.45
C ILE A 33 -11.31 -4.00 -10.35
N LYS A 34 -11.79 -2.80 -9.99
CA LYS A 34 -13.23 -2.48 -9.92
C LYS A 34 -13.94 -2.73 -11.25
N ASN A 35 -13.27 -2.42 -12.36
CA ASN A 35 -13.84 -2.51 -13.70
C ASN A 35 -13.54 -3.85 -14.39
N ILE A 36 -13.02 -4.86 -13.68
CA ILE A 36 -12.85 -6.20 -14.25
C ILE A 36 -14.21 -6.87 -14.37
N GLU A 37 -14.61 -7.08 -15.63
CA GLU A 37 -15.77 -7.89 -16.00
C GLU A 37 -15.27 -9.15 -16.71
N PHE A 38 -15.81 -10.30 -16.33
CA PHE A 38 -15.55 -11.56 -17.03
C PHE A 38 -16.89 -12.07 -17.55
N GLN A 39 -17.01 -12.19 -18.87
CA GLN A 39 -18.23 -12.67 -19.53
C GLN A 39 -19.51 -11.87 -19.15
N GLY A 40 -19.37 -10.55 -18.93
CA GLY A 40 -20.49 -9.66 -18.59
C GLY A 40 -20.91 -9.67 -17.12
N ILE A 41 -20.21 -10.41 -16.27
CA ILE A 41 -20.43 -10.42 -14.82
C ILE A 41 -19.34 -9.55 -14.16
N PRO A 42 -19.71 -8.57 -13.32
CA PRO A 42 -18.73 -7.78 -12.59
C PRO A 42 -18.06 -8.66 -11.54
N ILE A 43 -16.78 -8.96 -11.76
CA ILE A 43 -15.94 -9.77 -10.85
C ILE A 43 -15.12 -8.85 -9.90
N GLY A 44 -15.37 -7.53 -9.95
CA GLY A 44 -14.63 -6.50 -9.25
C GLY A 44 -15.09 -6.19 -7.81
N LEU A 45 -14.50 -5.12 -7.27
CA LEU A 45 -14.85 -4.56 -5.96
C LEU A 45 -16.24 -3.92 -5.99
N SER A 46 -17.03 -4.11 -4.92
CA SER A 46 -18.24 -3.30 -4.72
C SER A 46 -17.90 -1.82 -4.57
N GLN A 47 -18.83 -0.92 -4.93
CA GLN A 47 -18.64 0.53 -4.80
C GLN A 47 -18.22 0.92 -3.37
N TYR A 48 -18.86 0.34 -2.36
CA TYR A 48 -18.56 0.60 -0.95
C TYR A 48 -17.14 0.15 -0.56
N GLN A 49 -16.70 -1.05 -0.99
CA GLN A 49 -15.34 -1.53 -0.73
C GLN A 49 -14.31 -0.65 -1.43
N TYR A 50 -14.56 -0.28 -2.69
CA TYR A 50 -13.68 0.60 -3.45
C TYR A 50 -13.51 1.96 -2.76
N GLU A 51 -14.59 2.63 -2.37
CA GLU A 51 -14.53 3.93 -1.69
C GLU A 51 -13.77 3.85 -0.37
N ARG A 52 -14.01 2.78 0.42
CA ARG A 52 -13.30 2.54 1.67
C ARG A 52 -11.80 2.32 1.45
N ILE A 53 -11.42 1.56 0.43
CA ILE A 53 -10.01 1.32 0.05
C ILE A 53 -9.35 2.64 -0.36
N VAL A 54 -9.96 3.39 -1.28
CA VAL A 54 -9.41 4.65 -1.79
C VAL A 54 -9.29 5.70 -0.66
N TYR A 55 -10.23 5.73 0.27
CA TYR A 55 -10.17 6.62 1.44
C TYR A 55 -8.92 6.37 2.29
N TRP A 56 -8.72 5.13 2.75
CA TRP A 56 -7.57 4.76 3.59
C TRP A 56 -6.24 4.92 2.85
N LEU A 57 -6.22 4.54 1.57
CA LEU A 57 -5.08 4.72 0.68
C LEU A 57 -4.67 6.18 0.57
N THR A 58 -5.64 7.08 0.37
CA THR A 58 -5.38 8.51 0.23
C THR A 58 -4.94 9.12 1.57
N ALA A 59 -5.62 8.78 2.66
CA ALA A 59 -5.33 9.30 3.99
C ALA A 59 -3.91 8.95 4.45
N PHE A 60 -3.54 7.65 4.40
CA PHE A 60 -2.20 7.23 4.79
C PHE A 60 -1.15 7.53 3.73
N GLY A 61 -1.49 7.51 2.44
CA GLY A 61 -0.55 7.89 1.37
C GLY A 61 -0.12 9.35 1.46
N LEU A 62 -1.03 10.26 1.83
CA LEU A 62 -0.70 11.67 2.09
C LEU A 62 0.19 11.80 3.32
N LEU A 63 -0.09 11.04 4.37
CA LEU A 63 0.72 10.99 5.59
C LEU A 63 2.15 10.52 5.28
N VAL A 64 2.30 9.41 4.55
CA VAL A 64 3.60 8.90 4.06
C VAL A 64 4.34 9.96 3.24
N SER A 65 3.64 10.57 2.29
CA SER A 65 4.22 11.58 1.40
C SER A 65 4.70 12.80 2.18
N GLY A 66 3.92 13.26 3.17
CA GLY A 66 4.29 14.34 4.07
C GLY A 66 5.57 14.05 4.88
N PHE A 67 5.71 12.84 5.43
CA PHE A 67 6.95 12.47 6.11
C PHE A 67 8.12 12.25 5.16
N ALA A 68 7.87 11.82 3.92
CA ALA A 68 8.89 11.81 2.88
C ALA A 68 9.43 13.23 2.63
N PHE A 69 8.55 14.24 2.53
CA PHE A 69 8.98 15.64 2.41
C PHE A 69 9.93 16.04 3.55
N LEU A 70 9.54 15.79 4.81
CA LEU A 70 10.33 16.15 5.99
C LEU A 70 11.67 15.41 6.02
N ASN A 71 11.68 14.14 5.62
CA ASN A 71 12.89 13.35 5.53
C ASN A 71 13.83 13.88 4.43
N TYR A 72 13.36 14.03 3.18
CA TYR A 72 14.20 14.46 2.05
C TYR A 72 14.61 15.93 2.10
N SER A 73 13.85 16.77 2.80
CA SER A 73 14.24 18.16 3.08
C SER A 73 15.28 18.32 4.19
N SER A 74 15.54 17.26 4.98
CA SER A 74 16.50 17.31 6.06
C SER A 74 17.96 17.18 5.57
N PRO A 75 18.92 17.91 6.20
CA PRO A 75 20.35 17.79 5.87
C PRO A 75 20.87 16.34 6.06
N LYS A 76 21.67 15.86 5.10
CA LYS A 76 22.07 14.44 4.95
C LYS A 76 22.62 13.76 6.22
N GLN A 77 23.29 14.49 7.11
CA GLN A 77 23.88 13.93 8.32
C GLN A 77 23.50 14.77 9.55
N SER A 78 22.20 14.84 9.81
CA SER A 78 21.60 15.49 10.97
C SER A 78 20.74 14.52 11.76
N ILE A 79 20.61 14.73 13.07
CA ILE A 79 19.74 13.91 13.94
C ILE A 79 18.29 13.95 13.41
N ARG A 80 17.85 15.12 12.94
CA ARG A 80 16.51 15.31 12.34
C ARG A 80 16.28 14.38 11.14
N LYS A 81 17.28 14.18 10.29
CA LYS A 81 17.22 13.24 9.16
C LYS A 81 17.03 11.79 9.64
N GLY A 82 17.75 11.39 10.68
CA GLY A 82 17.60 10.08 11.31
C GLY A 82 16.20 9.87 11.90
N VAL A 83 15.71 10.84 12.67
CA VAL A 83 14.36 10.80 13.27
C VAL A 83 13.29 10.73 12.20
N PHE A 84 13.31 11.60 11.18
CA PHE A 84 12.30 11.56 10.12
C PHE A 84 12.38 10.29 9.26
N ALA A 85 13.56 9.71 9.05
CA ALA A 85 13.68 8.43 8.39
C ALA A 85 13.01 7.31 9.20
N LEU A 86 13.21 7.29 10.53
CA LEU A 86 12.57 6.33 11.42
C LEU A 86 11.04 6.50 11.43
N VAL A 87 10.56 7.74 11.59
CA VAL A 87 9.12 8.04 11.56
C VAL A 87 8.51 7.67 10.20
N GLN A 88 9.19 7.93 9.09
CA GLN A 88 8.71 7.55 7.76
C GLN A 88 8.55 6.03 7.62
N ILE A 89 9.44 5.23 8.23
CA ILE A 89 9.31 3.77 8.21
C ILE A 89 8.11 3.33 9.05
N LEU A 90 7.91 3.89 10.24
CA LEU A 90 6.73 3.62 11.06
C LEU A 90 5.43 3.95 10.32
N VAL A 91 5.41 5.09 9.64
CA VAL A 91 4.28 5.52 8.81
C VAL A 91 4.06 4.59 7.61
N ASN A 92 5.12 4.09 6.97
CA ASN A 92 4.99 3.07 5.91
C ASN A 92 4.40 1.76 6.45
N CYS A 93 4.74 1.37 7.68
CA CYS A 93 4.12 0.21 8.34
C CYS A 93 2.63 0.43 8.56
N LEU A 94 2.25 1.61 9.07
CA LEU A 94 0.85 1.99 9.25
C LEU A 94 0.10 2.02 7.91
N TYR A 95 0.74 2.50 6.84
CA TYR A 95 0.17 2.49 5.49
C TYR A 95 -0.15 1.07 5.02
N ILE A 96 0.79 0.12 5.18
CA ILE A 96 0.53 -1.28 4.82
C ILE A 96 -0.55 -1.89 5.73
N TRP A 97 -0.47 -1.63 7.02
CA TRP A 97 -1.47 -2.10 7.99
C TRP A 97 -2.87 -1.59 7.66
N SER A 98 -3.00 -0.38 7.11
CA SER A 98 -4.28 0.19 6.69
C SER A 98 -5.03 -0.64 5.63
N TYR A 99 -4.32 -1.43 4.81
CA TYR A 99 -4.94 -2.32 3.82
C TYR A 99 -5.79 -3.41 4.46
N LYS A 100 -5.42 -3.87 5.67
CA LYS A 100 -6.24 -4.81 6.44
C LYS A 100 -7.56 -4.18 6.89
N PHE A 101 -7.54 -2.93 7.36
CA PHE A 101 -8.75 -2.22 7.81
C PHE A 101 -9.62 -1.74 6.67
N SER A 102 -9.02 -1.46 5.51
CA SER A 102 -9.78 -1.09 4.33
C SER A 102 -10.52 -2.28 3.70
N GLY A 103 -10.17 -3.50 4.08
CA GLY A 103 -10.68 -4.74 3.47
C GLY A 103 -10.13 -4.96 2.06
N GLY A 104 -9.03 -4.30 1.70
CA GLY A 104 -8.33 -4.51 0.42
C GLY A 104 -7.60 -5.86 0.35
N THR A 105 -7.51 -6.58 1.47
CA THR A 105 -6.92 -7.93 1.54
C THR A 105 -7.90 -9.05 1.25
N ASP A 106 -9.20 -8.76 1.30
CA ASP A 106 -10.28 -9.75 1.19
C ASP A 106 -11.03 -9.53 -0.12
N VAL A 107 -10.46 -10.01 -1.22
CA VAL A 107 -11.13 -9.98 -2.53
C VAL A 107 -11.97 -11.25 -2.65
N GLN A 108 -13.29 -11.07 -2.54
CA GLN A 108 -14.26 -12.15 -2.74
C GLN A 108 -14.71 -12.17 -4.20
N LEU A 109 -14.28 -13.17 -4.94
CA LEU A 109 -14.72 -13.41 -6.31
C LEU A 109 -15.97 -14.28 -6.25
N THR A 110 -17.12 -13.74 -6.61
CA THR A 110 -18.35 -14.56 -6.75
C THR A 110 -18.58 -14.82 -8.23
N ILE A 111 -18.37 -16.06 -8.65
CA ILE A 111 -18.63 -16.52 -10.02
C ILE A 111 -20.07 -17.05 -10.07
N PHE A 112 -20.90 -16.45 -10.93
CA PHE A 112 -22.22 -16.98 -11.30
C PHE A 112 -22.09 -17.55 -12.71
N GLN A 113 -22.21 -18.87 -12.88
CA GLN A 113 -22.33 -19.45 -14.23
C GLN A 113 -23.75 -19.97 -14.41
N PRO A 114 -24.44 -19.64 -15.53
CA PRO A 114 -25.64 -20.35 -15.90
C PRO A 114 -25.24 -21.78 -16.33
N PHE A 115 -25.81 -22.79 -15.67
CA PHE A 115 -25.70 -24.18 -16.12
C PHE A 115 -26.58 -24.36 -17.36
N SER A 116 -25.99 -24.20 -18.53
CA SER A 116 -26.55 -24.69 -19.79
C SER A 116 -25.35 -25.14 -20.60
N SER A 117 -25.17 -26.40 -20.97
CA SER A 117 -26.08 -27.53 -21.08
C SER A 117 -25.21 -28.73 -21.44
N TYR A 118 -25.29 -29.87 -20.74
CA TYR A 118 -24.88 -31.14 -21.36
C TYR A 118 -25.58 -32.40 -20.83
N TYR A 119 -26.35 -32.33 -19.73
CA TYR A 119 -26.98 -33.54 -19.17
C TYR A 119 -28.51 -33.52 -18.99
N GLU A 120 -29.21 -32.39 -19.11
CA GLU A 120 -30.67 -32.34 -18.86
C GLU A 120 -31.57 -32.10 -20.09
N ILE A 121 -31.02 -31.88 -21.29
CA ILE A 121 -31.86 -31.78 -22.50
C ILE A 121 -32.45 -33.15 -22.91
N LEU A 122 -31.96 -34.26 -22.33
CA LEU A 122 -32.28 -35.59 -22.83
C LEU A 122 -33.49 -36.29 -22.18
N GLN A 123 -34.07 -35.82 -21.05
CA GLN A 123 -35.12 -36.65 -20.41
C GLN A 123 -36.35 -35.97 -19.81
N THR A 124 -36.36 -34.69 -19.42
CA THR A 124 -37.52 -34.17 -18.66
C THR A 124 -37.80 -32.71 -18.98
N GLY A 125 -38.73 -32.47 -19.90
CA GLY A 125 -39.17 -31.13 -20.32
C GLY A 125 -39.93 -30.36 -19.23
N THR A 126 -39.26 -29.98 -18.16
CA THR A 126 -39.79 -29.02 -17.16
C THR A 126 -38.66 -28.10 -16.72
N ILE A 127 -38.85 -26.79 -16.90
CA ILE A 127 -37.93 -25.75 -16.42
C ILE A 127 -38.19 -25.59 -14.92
N GLY A 128 -37.44 -26.34 -14.12
CA GLY A 128 -37.32 -26.12 -12.67
C GLY A 128 -36.48 -24.88 -12.38
N SER A 129 -36.84 -24.19 -11.31
CA SER A 129 -36.21 -22.96 -10.81
C SER A 129 -34.69 -22.96 -10.88
N GLU A 130 -34.16 -21.84 -11.33
CA GLU A 130 -32.75 -21.48 -11.54
C GLU A 130 -31.82 -21.86 -10.37
N ASP A 131 -31.27 -23.08 -10.38
CA ASP A 131 -30.16 -23.46 -9.48
C ASP A 131 -28.84 -22.93 -10.04
N PHE A 132 -28.55 -21.65 -9.76
CA PHE A 132 -27.26 -21.03 -10.03
C PHE A 132 -26.18 -21.60 -9.10
N PHE A 133 -25.10 -22.15 -9.66
CA PHE A 133 -23.92 -22.49 -8.87
C PHE A 133 -23.19 -21.20 -8.46
N LYS A 134 -23.15 -20.91 -7.15
CA LYS A 134 -22.38 -19.80 -6.57
C LYS A 134 -21.00 -20.31 -6.16
N ALA A 135 -20.00 -20.13 -7.01
CA ALA A 135 -18.60 -20.39 -6.63
C ALA A 135 -17.99 -19.11 -6.05
N ILE A 136 -17.59 -19.16 -4.77
CA ILE A 136 -16.89 -18.05 -4.10
C ILE A 136 -15.40 -18.40 -4.03
N VAL A 137 -14.56 -17.66 -4.75
CA VAL A 137 -13.10 -17.75 -4.65
C VAL A 137 -12.62 -16.57 -3.80
N ASN A 138 -12.12 -16.87 -2.61
CA ASN A 138 -11.54 -15.85 -1.73
C ASN A 138 -10.03 -15.80 -1.97
N ILE A 139 -9.51 -14.65 -2.40
CA ILE A 139 -8.07 -14.40 -2.43
C ILE A 139 -7.69 -13.71 -1.12
N PHE A 140 -6.99 -14.43 -0.26
CA PHE A 140 -6.46 -13.90 1.01
C PHE A 140 -5.07 -13.32 0.78
N LEU A 141 -4.97 -11.99 0.75
CA LEU A 141 -3.68 -11.28 0.66
C LEU A 141 -3.05 -11.02 2.04
N GLU A 142 -3.66 -11.52 3.11
CA GLU A 142 -3.24 -11.29 4.50
C GLU A 142 -1.83 -11.83 4.78
N ASP A 143 -1.49 -13.01 4.24
CA ASP A 143 -0.17 -13.62 4.43
C ASP A 143 0.97 -12.83 3.78
N PHE A 144 0.71 -12.26 2.60
CA PHE A 144 1.64 -11.33 1.95
C PHE A 144 1.83 -10.08 2.80
N LEU A 145 0.76 -9.57 3.42
CA LEU A 145 0.83 -8.39 4.29
C LEU A 145 1.72 -8.64 5.51
N MET A 146 1.62 -9.82 6.12
CA MET A 146 2.46 -10.22 7.26
C MET A 146 3.94 -10.32 6.89
N LEU A 147 4.25 -10.88 5.73
CA LEU A 147 5.63 -10.94 5.22
C LEU A 147 6.23 -9.54 5.05
N TYR A 148 5.48 -8.62 4.44
CA TYR A 148 5.91 -7.23 4.29
C TYR A 148 6.16 -6.57 5.65
N MET A 149 5.24 -6.72 6.60
CA MET A 149 5.39 -6.16 7.96
C MET A 149 6.65 -6.69 8.67
N GLY A 150 7.01 -7.97 8.47
CA GLY A 150 8.26 -8.55 8.97
C GLY A 150 9.52 -7.89 8.38
N ILE A 151 9.54 -7.62 7.08
CA ILE A 151 10.65 -6.90 6.41
C ILE A 151 10.77 -5.47 6.95
N TYR A 152 9.65 -4.79 7.16
CA TYR A 152 9.63 -3.46 7.75
C TYR A 152 10.17 -3.46 9.18
N PHE A 153 9.83 -4.46 10.00
CA PHE A 153 10.37 -4.61 11.35
C PHE A 153 11.90 -4.72 11.38
N LEU A 154 12.49 -5.51 10.46
CA LEU A 154 13.94 -5.59 10.31
C LEU A 154 14.55 -4.23 9.91
N THR A 155 13.90 -3.53 8.99
CA THR A 155 14.34 -2.21 8.54
C THR A 155 14.29 -1.17 9.67
N ILE A 156 13.26 -1.21 10.53
CA ILE A 156 13.17 -0.38 11.74
C ILE A 156 14.35 -0.69 12.66
N SER A 157 14.64 -1.96 12.90
CA SER A 157 15.72 -2.39 13.79
C SER A 157 17.08 -1.87 13.34
N ILE A 158 17.39 -1.98 12.02
CA ILE A 158 18.61 -1.43 11.43
C ILE A 158 18.65 0.10 11.59
N LYS A 159 17.53 0.79 11.39
CA LYS A 159 17.50 2.26 11.48
C LYS A 159 17.59 2.79 12.90
N ILE A 160 17.08 2.03 13.88
CA ILE A 160 17.32 2.32 15.31
C ILE A 160 18.80 2.17 15.61
N TYR A 161 19.44 1.10 15.15
CA TYR A 161 20.88 0.90 15.32
C TYR A 161 21.68 2.06 14.71
N ASP A 162 21.41 2.44 13.46
CA ASP A 162 22.06 3.58 12.79
C ASP A 162 21.88 4.88 13.58
N LEU A 163 20.69 5.09 14.16
CA LEU A 163 20.39 6.30 14.94
C LEU A 163 21.16 6.32 16.26
N ILE A 164 21.27 5.18 16.94
CA ILE A 164 22.06 5.03 18.17
C ILE A 164 23.54 5.25 17.88
N ASP A 165 24.08 4.58 16.85
CA ASP A 165 25.48 4.72 16.44
C ASP A 165 25.82 6.18 16.09
N PHE A 166 24.97 6.85 15.32
CA PHE A 166 25.14 8.26 14.98
C PHE A 166 25.09 9.18 16.21
N THR A 167 24.27 8.83 17.21
CA THR A 167 24.12 9.63 18.43
C THR A 167 25.35 9.49 19.34
N LEU A 168 25.90 8.28 19.46
CA LEU A 168 27.08 8.00 20.29
C LEU A 168 28.37 8.48 19.64
N ASN A 169 28.54 8.30 18.33
CA ASN A 169 29.77 8.66 17.59
C ASN A 169 29.75 10.09 17.02
N ARG A 170 28.84 10.95 17.52
CA ARG A 170 28.58 12.28 16.97
C ARG A 170 29.80 13.19 16.87
N GLU A 171 30.71 13.12 17.85
CA GLU A 171 31.89 13.98 17.89
C GLU A 171 32.95 13.56 16.87
N LYS A 172 33.18 12.26 16.72
CA LYS A 172 34.06 11.69 15.70
C LYS A 172 33.59 12.07 14.29
N ILE A 173 32.28 11.94 14.04
CA ILE A 173 31.63 12.28 12.77
C ILE A 173 31.70 13.79 12.49
N ARG A 174 31.70 14.66 13.52
CA ARG A 174 31.90 16.11 13.35
C ARG A 174 33.35 16.45 13.03
N ALA A 175 34.30 15.78 13.69
CA ALA A 175 35.73 15.99 13.49
C ALA A 175 36.17 15.61 12.06
N GLU A 176 35.65 14.51 11.51
CA GLU A 176 35.91 14.09 10.13
C GLU A 176 35.39 15.07 9.05
N ARG A 177 34.45 15.97 9.37
CA ARG A 177 33.91 16.97 8.42
C ARG A 177 34.70 18.27 8.35
N MET A 178 35.52 18.54 9.36
CA MET A 178 36.31 19.76 9.43
C MET A 178 37.73 19.57 8.87
N LYS A 179 38.08 18.34 8.47
CA LYS A 179 39.23 18.03 7.62
C LYS A 179 38.81 18.04 6.16
#